data_AF-A0A849UHA6-F1
#
_entry.id   AF-A0A849UHA6-F1
#
_cell.length_a   1.000
_cell.length_b   1.000
_cell.length_c   1.000
_cell.angle_alpha   90.00
_cell.angle_beta   90.00
_cell.angle_gamma   90.00
#
_symmetry.space_group_name_H-M   'P 1'
#
loop_
_entity.id
_entity.type
_entity.pdbx_description
1 polymer ?
#
loop_
_entity_poly.entity_id
_entity_poly.type
_entity_poly.pdbx_seq_one_letter_code
_entity_poly.pdbx_strand_id
1 'polypeptide(L)'
;MLQVDFVKMINIHVALKRYLTDLLSNQTVVALDYQKIKKDDVCYLGKLIYGHEQQLATLPVFEEVKGLHANFHGLTAEIVRLHHAGQHEKALLLLHGRFEMVFRKLKSRIIVLSQQYTASTITSVRPNRPARLSAGLHAPHF
;
A
#
# COMPACT_ATOMS: atom_id res chain seq x y z
N MET A 1 20.09 -4.87 -2.58
CA MET A 1 18.71 -4.82 -2.07
C MET A 1 17.93 -3.82 -2.90
N LEU A 2 16.84 -4.23 -3.55
CA LEU A 2 15.92 -3.28 -4.17
C LEU A 2 15.16 -2.57 -3.04
N GLN A 3 15.24 -1.25 -3.00
CA GLN A 3 14.49 -0.44 -2.03
C GLN A 3 13.00 -0.47 -2.39
N VAL A 4 12.13 -0.73 -1.40
CA VAL A 4 10.68 -0.67 -1.59
C VAL A 4 10.25 0.77 -1.92
N ASP A 5 9.56 0.95 -3.04
CA ASP A 5 9.12 2.25 -3.52
C ASP A 5 7.66 2.53 -3.13
N PHE A 6 7.48 3.08 -1.93
CA PHE A 6 6.16 3.43 -1.39
C PHE A 6 5.47 4.57 -2.18
N VAL A 7 6.24 5.45 -2.82
CA VAL A 7 5.69 6.53 -3.64
C VAL A 7 5.05 5.96 -4.90
N LYS A 8 5.72 5.01 -5.55
CA LYS A 8 5.18 4.26 -6.70
C LYS A 8 3.92 3.48 -6.32
N MET A 9 3.88 2.84 -5.16
CA MET A 9 2.65 2.18 -4.66
C MET A 9 1.49 3.18 -4.64
N ILE A 10 1.64 4.32 -3.99
CA ILE A 10 0.57 5.32 -3.86
C ILE A 10 0.17 5.87 -5.24
N ASN A 11 1.13 6.21 -6.09
CA ASN A 11 0.88 6.82 -7.39
C ASN A 11 0.09 5.90 -8.33
N ILE A 12 0.36 4.59 -8.33
CA ILE A 12 -0.41 3.61 -9.12
C ILE A 12 -1.90 3.62 -8.71
N HIS A 13 -2.19 3.67 -7.40
CA HIS A 13 -3.56 3.66 -6.91
C HIS A 13 -4.28 5.00 -7.13
N VAL A 14 -3.55 6.12 -7.01
CA VAL A 14 -4.06 7.45 -7.35
C VAL A 14 -4.42 7.52 -8.84
N ALA A 15 -3.56 6.99 -9.72
CA ALA A 15 -3.82 6.94 -11.15
C ALA A 15 -5.06 6.10 -11.46
N LEU A 16 -5.25 4.96 -10.78
CA LEU A 16 -6.42 4.12 -10.97
C LEU A 16 -7.72 4.82 -10.51
N LYS A 17 -7.70 5.56 -9.40
CA LYS A 17 -8.84 6.39 -9.00
C LYS A 17 -9.17 7.44 -10.06
N ARG A 18 -8.16 8.16 -10.58
CA ARG A 18 -8.36 9.16 -11.65
C ARG A 18 -8.98 8.53 -12.89
N TYR A 19 -8.47 7.37 -13.31
CA TYR A 19 -9.04 6.59 -14.41
C TYR A 19 -10.53 6.30 -14.20
N LEU A 20 -10.95 5.89 -13.00
CA LEU A 20 -12.38 5.65 -12.72
C LEU A 20 -13.21 6.93 -12.79
N THR A 21 -12.67 8.05 -12.30
CA THR A 21 -13.33 9.36 -12.42
C THR A 21 -13.52 9.74 -13.88
N ASP A 22 -12.49 9.59 -14.71
CA ASP A 22 -12.55 9.92 -16.14
C ASP A 22 -13.53 8.99 -16.88
N LEU A 23 -13.49 7.68 -16.59
CA LEU A 23 -14.40 6.67 -17.13
C LEU A 23 -15.88 7.01 -16.85
N LEU A 24 -16.18 7.51 -15.66
CA LEU A 24 -17.55 7.88 -15.27
C LEU A 24 -17.90 9.34 -15.61
N SER A 25 -16.99 10.14 -16.15
CA SER A 25 -17.27 11.53 -16.53
C SER A 25 -17.67 11.69 -18.00
N ASN A 26 -18.03 10.59 -18.68
CA ASN A 26 -18.30 10.53 -20.13
C ASN A 26 -17.15 11.05 -21.02
N GLN A 27 -15.92 11.07 -20.49
CA GLN A 27 -14.74 11.25 -21.33
C GLN A 27 -14.53 9.97 -22.14
N THR A 28 -14.10 10.09 -23.39
CA THR A 28 -13.80 8.91 -24.23
C THR A 28 -12.57 8.21 -23.68
N VAL A 29 -12.79 7.27 -22.76
CA VAL A 29 -11.78 6.43 -22.14
C VAL A 29 -12.12 4.99 -22.47
N VAL A 30 -11.14 4.23 -22.97
CA VAL A 30 -11.33 2.78 -23.18
C VAL A 30 -11.51 2.12 -21.82
N ALA A 31 -12.67 1.47 -21.65
CA ALA A 31 -12.97 0.75 -20.44
C ALA A 31 -12.07 -0.49 -20.33
N LEU A 32 -11.41 -0.65 -19.17
CA LEU A 32 -10.48 -1.72 -18.90
C LEU A 32 -11.23 -3.02 -18.60
N ASP A 33 -10.57 -4.16 -18.77
CA ASP A 33 -11.13 -5.45 -18.37
C ASP A 33 -11.20 -5.56 -16.84
N TYR A 34 -12.42 -5.64 -16.30
CA TYR A 34 -12.66 -5.73 -14.86
C TYR A 34 -12.07 -7.02 -14.25
N GLN A 35 -11.96 -8.12 -15.00
CA GLN A 35 -11.35 -9.36 -14.49
C GLN A 35 -9.84 -9.21 -14.29
N LYS A 36 -9.18 -8.39 -15.12
CA LYS A 36 -7.76 -8.06 -14.95
C LYS A 36 -7.56 -7.11 -13.77
N ILE A 37 -8.41 -6.10 -13.64
CA ILE A 37 -8.35 -5.12 -12.54
C ILE A 37 -8.59 -5.79 -11.18
N LYS A 38 -9.47 -6.78 -11.11
CA LYS A 38 -9.82 -7.48 -9.87
C LYS A 38 -8.62 -8.20 -9.24
N LYS A 39 -7.63 -8.59 -10.06
CA LYS A 39 -6.41 -9.24 -9.58
C LYS A 39 -5.59 -8.27 -8.77
N ASP A 40 -5.49 -8.52 -7.47
CA ASP A 40 -4.75 -7.69 -6.52
C ASP A 40 -3.31 -8.22 -6.30
N ASP A 41 -2.84 -9.17 -7.08
CA ASP A 41 -1.48 -9.72 -7.04
C ASP A 41 -0.58 -9.19 -8.16
N VAL A 42 -1.16 -8.56 -9.18
CA VAL A 42 -0.42 -8.10 -10.37
C VAL A 42 0.17 -6.68 -10.24
N CYS A 43 -0.39 -5.84 -9.38
CA CYS A 43 0.09 -4.47 -9.21
C CYS A 43 1.41 -4.45 -8.41
N TYR A 44 2.12 -3.31 -8.38
CA TYR A 44 3.40 -3.23 -7.67
C TYR A 44 3.28 -3.58 -6.18
N LEU A 45 2.24 -3.09 -5.50
CA LEU A 45 1.97 -3.45 -4.10
C LEU A 45 1.57 -4.93 -3.96
N GLY A 46 0.69 -5.42 -4.83
CA GLY A 46 0.29 -6.83 -4.88
C GLY A 46 1.47 -7.79 -5.00
N LYS A 47 2.40 -7.51 -5.92
CA LYS A 47 3.62 -8.31 -6.11
C LYS A 47 4.50 -8.35 -4.86
N LEU A 48 4.47 -7.32 -4.02
CA LEU A 48 5.21 -7.27 -2.77
C LEU A 48 4.46 -7.99 -1.64
N ILE A 49 3.14 -7.84 -1.57
CA ILE A 49 2.28 -8.51 -0.59
C ILE A 49 2.30 -10.04 -0.77
N TYR A 50 2.22 -10.51 -2.02
CA TYR A 50 2.12 -11.94 -2.34
C TYR A 50 3.46 -12.54 -2.82
N GLY A 51 4.49 -11.71 -2.93
CA GLY A 51 5.84 -12.13 -3.29
C GLY A 51 6.69 -12.55 -2.09
N HIS A 52 7.98 -12.70 -2.33
CA HIS A 52 8.94 -13.21 -1.34
C HIS A 52 9.46 -12.15 -0.33
N GLU A 53 8.91 -10.93 -0.33
CA GLU A 53 9.38 -9.83 0.55
C GLU A 53 8.87 -10.01 1.99
N GLN A 54 9.50 -10.94 2.72
CA GLN A 54 9.12 -11.34 4.07
C GLN A 54 9.16 -10.19 5.08
N GLN A 55 9.98 -9.16 4.86
CA GLN A 55 10.12 -8.07 5.82
C GLN A 55 8.82 -7.27 5.99
N LEU A 56 8.09 -7.01 4.91
CA LEU A 56 6.81 -6.29 4.97
C LEU A 56 5.78 -7.08 5.79
N ALA A 57 5.75 -8.41 5.63
CA ALA A 57 4.82 -9.30 6.32
C ALA A 57 4.99 -9.30 7.86
N THR A 58 6.18 -8.95 8.36
CA THR A 58 6.43 -8.82 9.80
C THR A 58 5.91 -7.52 10.41
N LEU A 59 5.54 -6.54 9.58
CA LEU A 59 5.14 -5.22 10.06
C LEU A 59 3.69 -5.23 10.57
N PRO A 60 3.39 -4.62 11.73
CA PRO A 60 2.07 -4.68 12.35
C PRO A 60 0.90 -4.24 11.46
N VAL A 61 1.11 -3.28 10.55
CA VAL A 61 0.04 -2.76 9.67
C VAL A 61 -0.17 -3.61 8.41
N PHE A 62 0.65 -4.64 8.18
CA PHE A 62 0.68 -5.37 6.91
C PHE A 62 -0.65 -6.04 6.55
N GLU A 63 -1.23 -6.81 7.47
CA GLU A 63 -2.49 -7.52 7.20
C GLU A 63 -3.65 -6.55 6.93
N GLU A 64 -3.66 -5.39 7.58
CA GLU A 64 -4.64 -4.34 7.29
C GLU A 64 -4.44 -3.77 5.87
N VAL A 65 -3.20 -3.51 5.45
CA VAL A 65 -2.88 -3.06 4.09
C VAL A 65 -3.30 -4.11 3.06
N LYS A 66 -3.02 -5.39 3.31
CA LYS A 66 -3.40 -6.51 2.43
C LYS A 66 -4.91 -6.61 2.25
N GLY A 67 -5.68 -6.58 3.33
CA GLY A 67 -7.14 -6.61 3.26
C GLY A 67 -7.73 -5.39 2.54
N LEU A 68 -7.20 -4.19 2.80
CA LEU A 68 -7.63 -2.96 2.12
C LEU A 68 -7.27 -2.98 0.63
N HIS A 69 -6.13 -3.54 0.28
CA HIS A 69 -5.67 -3.68 -1.10
C HIS A 69 -6.60 -4.57 -1.93
N ALA A 70 -6.92 -5.77 -1.42
CA ALA A 70 -7.87 -6.67 -2.07
C ALA A 70 -9.26 -6.02 -2.23
N ASN A 71 -9.76 -5.33 -1.20
CA ASN A 71 -11.03 -4.62 -1.25
C ASN A 71 -11.02 -3.47 -2.27
N PHE A 72 -9.91 -2.71 -2.36
CA PHE A 72 -9.73 -1.66 -3.34
C PHE A 72 -9.81 -2.20 -4.78
N HIS A 73 -9.09 -3.28 -5.10
CA HIS A 73 -9.14 -3.91 -6.42
C HIS A 73 -10.52 -4.50 -6.73
N GLY A 74 -11.17 -5.12 -5.75
CA GLY A 74 -12.54 -5.62 -5.88
C GLY A 74 -13.55 -4.51 -6.19
N LEU A 75 -13.49 -3.39 -5.47
CA LEU A 75 -14.36 -2.24 -5.72
C LEU A 75 -14.07 -1.57 -7.07
N THR A 76 -12.80 -1.46 -7.46
CA THR A 76 -12.42 -0.94 -8.79
C THR A 76 -13.03 -1.80 -9.89
N ALA A 77 -12.91 -3.13 -9.79
CA ALA A 77 -13.49 -4.05 -10.75
C ALA A 77 -15.02 -3.94 -10.80
N GLU A 78 -15.67 -3.79 -9.65
CA GLU A 78 -17.13 -3.64 -9.59
C GLU A 78 -17.61 -2.33 -10.24
N ILE A 79 -16.90 -1.22 -10.04
CA ILE A 79 -17.21 0.06 -10.71
C ILE A 79 -17.15 -0.09 -12.23
N VAL A 80 -16.09 -0.70 -12.75
CA VAL A 80 -15.92 -0.95 -14.19
C VAL A 80 -17.00 -1.90 -14.72
N ARG A 81 -17.34 -2.96 -13.97
CA ARG A 81 -18.42 -3.89 -14.33
C ARG A 81 -19.78 -3.20 -14.39
N LEU A 82 -20.10 -2.33 -13.42
CA LEU A 82 -21.32 -1.54 -13.40
C LEU A 82 -21.39 -0.58 -14.59
N HIS A 83 -20.28 0.09 -14.93
CA HIS A 83 -20.17 0.93 -16.12
C HIS A 83 -20.45 0.14 -17.41
N HIS A 84 -19.81 -1.03 -17.60
CA HIS A 84 -20.08 -1.91 -18.75
C HIS A 84 -21.55 -2.35 -18.85
N ALA A 85 -22.21 -2.52 -17.71
CA ALA A 85 -23.62 -2.90 -17.67
C ALA A 85 -24.58 -1.71 -17.85
N GLY A 86 -24.09 -0.50 -18.18
CA GLY A 86 -24.89 0.71 -18.31
C GLY A 86 -25.43 1.25 -16.97
N GLN A 87 -25.00 0.70 -15.83
CA GLN A 87 -25.49 1.06 -14.49
C GLN A 87 -24.70 2.23 -13.91
N HIS A 88 -24.70 3.36 -14.64
CA HIS A 88 -23.84 4.52 -14.37
C HIS A 88 -24.04 5.12 -12.97
N GLU A 89 -25.28 5.34 -12.54
CA GLU A 89 -25.58 5.92 -11.23
C GLU A 89 -25.06 5.06 -10.07
N LYS A 90 -25.18 3.73 -10.19
CA LYS A 90 -24.64 2.79 -9.19
C LYS A 90 -23.11 2.83 -9.16
N ALA A 91 -22.47 2.97 -10.31
CA ALA A 91 -21.03 3.12 -10.40
C ALA A 91 -20.55 4.41 -9.71
N LEU A 92 -21.25 5.54 -9.93
CA LEU A 92 -20.97 6.82 -9.26
C LEU A 92 -21.17 6.73 -7.74
N LEU A 93 -22.29 6.14 -7.30
CA LEU A 93 -22.56 5.94 -5.87
C LEU A 93 -21.46 5.09 -5.21
N LEU A 94 -21.01 4.03 -5.89
CA LEU A 94 -19.93 3.18 -5.39
C LEU A 94 -18.59 3.93 -5.34
N LEU A 95 -18.25 4.68 -6.40
CA LEU A 95 -17.04 5.49 -6.52
C LEU A 95 -16.94 6.53 -5.40
N HIS A 96 -18.00 7.32 -5.20
CA HIS A 96 -18.01 8.41 -4.22
C HIS A 96 -18.29 7.96 -2.78
N GLY A 97 -18.83 6.75 -2.59
CA GLY A 97 -19.10 6.16 -1.29
C GLY A 97 -17.97 5.23 -0.81
N ARG A 98 -18.25 3.93 -0.84
CA ARG A 98 -17.38 2.90 -0.25
C ARG A 98 -15.99 2.86 -0.87
N PHE A 99 -15.87 3.05 -2.19
CA PHE A 99 -14.56 3.08 -2.85
C PHE A 99 -13.68 4.19 -2.29
N GLU A 100 -14.19 5.41 -2.20
CA GLU A 100 -13.44 6.55 -1.73
C GLU A 100 -12.96 6.37 -0.27
N MET A 101 -13.81 5.80 0.59
CA MET A 101 -13.44 5.46 1.96
C MET A 101 -12.28 4.45 2.00
N VAL A 102 -12.37 3.36 1.22
CA VAL A 102 -11.33 2.32 1.15
C VAL A 102 -10.03 2.89 0.57
N PHE A 103 -10.11 3.68 -0.50
CA PHE A 103 -8.96 4.33 -1.12
C PHE A 103 -8.18 5.22 -0.15
N ARG A 104 -8.88 6.11 0.58
CA ARG A 104 -8.25 6.98 1.58
C ARG A 104 -7.59 6.17 2.70
N LYS A 105 -8.28 5.14 3.19
CA LYS A 105 -7.76 4.27 4.25
C LYS A 105 -6.52 3.51 3.78
N LEU A 106 -6.57 2.89 2.59
CA LEU A 106 -5.44 2.20 1.99
C LEU A 106 -4.22 3.12 1.86
N LYS A 107 -4.38 4.32 1.28
CA LYS A 107 -3.30 5.30 1.17
C LYS A 107 -2.69 5.65 2.53
N SER A 108 -3.52 5.91 3.54
CA SER A 108 -3.05 6.18 4.91
C SER A 108 -2.25 5.00 5.48
N ARG A 109 -2.73 3.76 5.31
CA ARG A 109 -2.04 2.57 5.83
C ARG A 109 -0.76 2.25 5.08
N ILE A 110 -0.66 2.54 3.78
CA ILE A 110 0.60 2.45 3.02
C ILE A 110 1.65 3.43 3.58
N ILE A 111 1.25 4.65 3.96
CA ILE A 111 2.16 5.61 4.60
C ILE A 111 2.67 5.06 5.94
N VAL A 112 1.79 4.47 6.76
CA VAL A 112 2.20 3.83 8.02
C VAL A 112 3.14 2.64 7.77
N LEU A 113 2.86 1.81 6.75
CA LEU A 113 3.72 0.70 6.37
C LEU A 113 5.12 1.18 5.99
N SER A 114 5.21 2.28 5.25
CA SER A 114 6.49 2.92 4.90
C SER A 114 7.29 3.38 6.13
N GLN A 115 6.62 3.99 7.11
CA GLN A 115 7.24 4.42 8.36
C GLN A 115 7.76 3.23 9.17
N GLN A 116 6.96 2.16 9.30
CA GLN A 116 7.34 0.93 10.00
C GLN A 116 8.51 0.22 9.30
N TYR A 117 8.50 0.15 7.97
CA TYR A 117 9.57 -0.43 7.17
C TYR A 117 10.89 0.35 7.33
N THR A 118 10.82 1.69 7.28
CA THR A 118 11.99 2.56 7.47
C THR A 118 12.56 2.42 8.89
N ALA A 119 11.71 2.37 9.92
CA ALA A 119 12.16 2.17 11.29
C ALA A 119 12.81 0.77 11.50
N SER A 120 12.22 -0.27 10.92
CA SER A 120 12.75 -1.65 10.98
C SER A 120 14.12 -1.78 10.32
N THR A 121 14.28 -1.19 9.12
CA THR A 121 15.55 -1.18 8.39
C THR A 121 16.65 -0.40 9.10
N ILE A 122 16.33 0.72 9.76
CA ILE A 122 17.30 1.48 10.57
C ILE A 122 17.76 0.69 11.81
N THR A 123 16.84 0.05 12.53
CA THR A 123 17.17 -0.75 13.73
C THR A 123 18.07 -1.95 13.39
N SER A 124 17.89 -2.56 12.21
CA SER A 124 18.74 -3.68 11.76
C SER A 124 20.18 -3.28 11.39
N VAL A 125 20.47 -1.98 11.19
CA VAL A 125 21.79 -1.49 10.71
C VAL A 125 22.67 -0.93 11.84
N ARG A 126 22.20 -0.85 13.09
CA ARG A 126 23.08 -0.45 14.20
C ARG A 126 24.12 -1.55 14.49
N PRO A 127 25.43 -1.31 14.30
CA PRO A 127 26.44 -2.28 14.67
C PRO A 127 26.42 -2.46 16.19
N ASN A 128 26.46 -3.72 16.60
CA ASN A 128 26.59 -4.15 17.99
C ASN A 128 27.84 -3.49 18.60
N ARG A 129 27.67 -2.42 19.39
CA ARG A 129 28.77 -1.80 20.11
C ARG A 129 29.06 -2.71 21.31
N PRO A 130 30.24 -3.36 21.40
CA PRO A 130 30.52 -4.22 22.53
C PRO A 130 30.43 -3.39 23.83
N ALA A 131 29.79 -3.98 24.84
CA ALA A 131 29.71 -3.42 26.18
C ALA A 131 31.11 -3.01 26.64
N ARG A 132 31.31 -1.71 26.89
CA ARG A 132 32.55 -1.22 27.47
C ARG A 132 32.60 -1.76 28.89
N LEU A 133 33.44 -2.78 29.10
CA LEU A 133 33.80 -3.27 30.42
C LEU A 133 34.29 -2.09 31.25
N SER A 134 33.56 -1.82 32.33
CA SER A 134 33.95 -0.96 33.43
C SER A 134 35.17 -1.56 34.12
N ALA A 135 36.37 -1.09 33.77
CA ALA A 135 37.47 -1.01 34.73
C ALA A 135 37.21 0.29 35.52
N GLY A 136 36.89 0.25 36.80
CA GLY A 136 37.70 -0.37 37.83
C GLY A 136 38.47 0.76 38.51
N LEU A 137 38.06 1.11 39.74
CA LEU A 137 38.64 2.14 40.57
C LEU A 137 40.17 2.07 40.64
N HIS A 138 40.84 3.22 40.61
CA HIS A 138 41.87 3.58 41.60
C HIS A 138 42.20 5.08 41.52
N ALA A 139 41.88 5.80 42.60
CA ALA A 139 42.65 6.96 43.00
C ALA A 139 43.99 6.49 43.58
N PRO A 140 45.02 7.33 43.55
CA PRO A 140 45.50 7.79 44.85
C PRO A 140 45.88 9.28 44.89
N HIS A 141 45.83 9.80 46.12
CA HIS A 141 46.72 10.81 46.72
C HIS A 141 48.03 10.98 45.92
N PHE A 142 48.43 12.17 45.47
CA PHE A 142 48.68 13.42 46.20
C PHE A 142 48.32 14.64 45.34
#